data_AF-A0A7S2KQS5-F1
#
_entry.id   AF-A0A7S2KQS5-F1
#
_cell.length_a   1.000
_cell.length_b   1.000
_cell.length_c   1.000
_cell.angle_alpha   90.00
_cell.angle_beta   90.00
_cell.angle_gamma   90.00
#
_symmetry.space_group_name_H-M   'P 1'
#
loop_
_entity.id
_entity.type
_entity.pdbx_description
1 polymer ?
#
loop_
_entity_poly.entity_id
_entity_poly.type
_entity_poly.pdbx_seq_one_letter_code
_entity_poly.pdbx_strand_id
1 'polypeptide(L)'
;DVLGLLVWQDMPSGDGRVLPVWEHRRAAADESARVMRQPTRANEIVRTAESRHGFRAELEAMLKWLDPFASVVVWVLFNEGWGQSETRATVEWLRELDPTRLIDAASGWNE
;
A
#
# COMPACT_ATOMS: atom_id res chain seq x y z
N ASP A 1 8.46 -21.06 -9.92
CA ASP A 1 9.91 -20.77 -9.86
C ASP A 1 10.70 -21.77 -10.68
N VAL A 2 11.27 -21.32 -11.81
CA VAL A 2 12.00 -22.22 -12.75
C VAL A 2 13.24 -21.53 -13.32
N LEU A 3 13.16 -20.23 -13.62
CA LEU A 3 14.24 -19.48 -14.28
C LEU A 3 15.29 -18.90 -13.31
N GLY A 4 15.06 -18.97 -11.99
CA GLY A 4 15.95 -18.39 -10.99
C GLY A 4 15.93 -16.86 -10.94
N LEU A 5 14.72 -16.26 -10.99
CA LEU A 5 14.53 -14.82 -10.88
C LEU A 5 14.12 -14.43 -9.45
N LEU A 6 14.57 -13.26 -9.02
CA LEU A 6 14.11 -12.61 -7.79
C LEU A 6 12.96 -11.65 -8.12
N VAL A 7 11.89 -11.71 -7.34
CA VAL A 7 10.65 -10.97 -7.56
C VAL A 7 10.38 -10.06 -6.36
N TRP A 8 10.13 -8.80 -6.66
CA TRP A 8 9.51 -7.82 -5.79
C TRP A 8 8.04 -7.80 -6.15
N GLN A 9 7.20 -8.29 -5.25
CA GLN A 9 5.77 -8.31 -5.48
C GLN A 9 5.12 -7.10 -4.83
N ASP A 10 4.49 -6.28 -5.65
CA ASP A 10 3.77 -5.09 -5.22
C ASP A 10 2.30 -5.39 -4.89
N MET A 11 1.76 -4.63 -3.94
CA MET A 11 0.36 -4.65 -3.54
C MET A 11 -0.40 -3.55 -4.29
N PRO A 12 -1.50 -3.87 -4.99
CA PRO A 12 -2.41 -2.87 -5.52
C PRO A 12 -3.04 -2.03 -4.39
N SER A 13 -2.58 -0.79 -4.24
CA SER A 13 -2.91 0.06 -3.08
C SER A 13 -3.87 1.21 -3.40
N GLY A 14 -4.72 1.07 -4.40
CA GLY A 14 -5.71 2.10 -4.78
C GLY A 14 -6.72 2.41 -3.68
N ASP A 15 -7.35 3.58 -3.76
CA ASP A 15 -8.58 3.91 -3.03
C ASP A 15 -9.42 4.83 -3.92
N GLY A 16 -10.74 4.62 -3.97
CA GLY A 16 -11.65 5.36 -4.85
C GLY A 16 -11.70 6.88 -4.56
N ARG A 17 -11.05 7.35 -3.50
CA ARG A 17 -10.92 8.76 -3.12
C ARG A 17 -9.50 9.31 -3.34
N VAL A 18 -8.55 8.48 -3.78
CA VAL A 18 -7.21 8.91 -4.21
C VAL A 18 -7.33 9.40 -5.65
N LEU A 19 -7.42 10.71 -5.82
CA LEU A 19 -7.34 11.31 -7.15
C LEU A 19 -5.94 11.12 -7.72
N PRO A 20 -5.79 10.85 -9.03
CA PRO A 20 -4.49 10.80 -9.67
C PRO A 20 -3.72 12.09 -9.41
N VAL A 21 -2.40 11.98 -9.18
CA VAL A 21 -1.50 13.13 -8.97
C VAL A 21 -1.61 14.14 -10.14
N TRP A 22 -1.88 13.70 -11.37
CA TRP A 22 -2.07 14.61 -12.51
C TRP A 22 -3.44 15.33 -12.52
N GLU A 23 -4.39 14.93 -11.68
CA GLU A 23 -5.72 15.52 -11.56
C GLU A 23 -5.83 16.53 -10.38
N HIS A 24 -4.69 17.04 -9.89
CA HIS A 24 -4.60 18.04 -8.82
C HIS A 24 -5.48 19.29 -9.03
N ARG A 25 -5.84 19.63 -10.27
CA ARG A 25 -6.74 20.75 -10.56
C ARG A 25 -8.21 20.51 -10.19
N ARG A 26 -8.69 19.26 -10.17
CA ARG A 26 -10.07 18.93 -9.75
C ARG A 26 -10.18 18.69 -8.24
N ALA A 27 -9.16 18.10 -7.63
CA ALA A 27 -9.08 17.91 -6.17
C ALA A 27 -9.18 19.21 -5.38
N ALA A 28 -8.64 20.31 -5.91
CA ALA A 28 -8.69 21.61 -5.27
C ALA A 28 -10.10 22.25 -5.26
N ALA A 29 -11.00 21.79 -6.14
CA ALA A 29 -12.35 22.33 -6.32
C ALA A 29 -13.42 21.59 -5.51
N ASP A 30 -13.14 20.36 -5.05
CA ASP A 30 -14.06 19.59 -4.22
C ASP A 30 -13.67 19.71 -2.73
N GLU A 31 -14.52 20.37 -1.95
CA GLU A 31 -14.30 20.58 -0.52
C GLU A 31 -14.25 19.26 0.26
N SER A 32 -14.91 18.21 -0.22
CA SER A 32 -14.87 16.87 0.37
C SER A 32 -13.50 16.18 0.19
N ALA A 33 -12.79 16.49 -0.88
CA ALA A 33 -11.42 16.01 -1.13
C ALA A 33 -10.39 16.72 -0.24
N ARG A 34 -10.66 17.95 0.20
CA ARG A 34 -9.82 18.70 1.15
C ARG A 34 -9.89 18.13 2.58
N VAL A 35 -11.07 17.66 2.99
CA VAL A 35 -11.29 17.10 4.35
C VAL A 35 -10.53 15.78 4.56
N MET A 36 -10.35 14.98 3.50
CA MET A 36 -9.60 13.72 3.52
C MET A 36 -8.08 13.89 3.37
N ARG A 37 -7.66 15.07 2.91
CA ARG A 37 -6.26 15.48 2.83
C ARG A 37 -5.86 16.23 4.10
N GLN A 38 -6.20 15.68 5.27
CA GLN A 38 -5.43 16.04 6.46
C GLN A 38 -4.09 15.35 6.28
N PRO A 39 -3.00 16.10 5.97
CA PRO A 39 -1.71 15.47 5.97
C PRO A 39 -1.52 14.94 7.39
N THR A 40 -1.52 13.63 7.55
CA THR A 40 -0.82 13.05 8.68
C THR A 40 0.61 13.56 8.61
N ARG A 41 1.38 13.50 9.71
CA ARG A 41 2.79 13.95 9.67
C ARG A 41 3.61 13.31 8.54
N ALA A 42 3.14 12.20 7.95
CA ALA A 42 3.74 11.44 6.87
C ALA A 42 3.06 11.60 5.48
N ASN A 43 2.19 12.61 5.26
CA ASN A 43 1.47 12.82 3.98
C ASN A 43 0.64 11.61 3.49
N GLU A 44 0.20 10.75 4.40
CA GLU A 44 -0.65 9.60 4.10
C GLU A 44 -2.13 9.98 3.98
N ILE A 45 -2.91 9.16 3.27
CA ILE A 45 -4.36 9.33 3.20
C ILE A 45 -5.04 8.74 4.44
N VAL A 46 -6.23 9.26 4.77
CA VAL A 46 -7.12 8.63 5.73
C VAL A 46 -8.13 7.76 4.99
N ARG A 47 -8.04 6.43 5.12
CA ARG A 47 -9.04 5.50 4.56
C ARG A 47 -10.32 5.44 5.40
N THR A 48 -11.45 5.05 4.82
CA THR A 48 -12.62 4.60 5.59
C THR A 48 -12.36 3.22 6.21
N ALA A 49 -13.13 2.86 7.24
CA ALA A 49 -13.01 1.54 7.88
C ALA A 49 -13.21 0.39 6.87
N GLU A 50 -14.19 0.53 5.97
CA GLU A 50 -14.43 -0.43 4.88
C GLU A 50 -13.23 -0.57 3.94
N SER A 51 -12.66 0.55 3.46
CA SER A 51 -11.49 0.54 2.57
C SER A 51 -10.27 -0.08 3.25
N ARG A 52 -10.01 0.26 4.53
CA ARG A 52 -8.94 -0.37 5.31
C ARG A 52 -9.12 -1.88 5.43
N HIS A 53 -10.35 -2.33 5.69
CA HIS A 53 -10.65 -3.75 5.80
C HIS A 53 -10.44 -4.47 4.47
N GLY A 54 -10.94 -3.91 3.36
CA GLY A 54 -10.74 -4.44 2.02
C GLY A 54 -9.25 -4.57 1.67
N PHE A 55 -8.47 -3.49 1.87
CA PHE A 55 -7.02 -3.50 1.64
C PHE A 55 -6.32 -4.61 2.42
N ARG A 56 -6.60 -4.77 3.73
CA ARG A 56 -5.97 -5.83 4.54
C ARG A 56 -6.40 -7.22 4.09
N ALA A 57 -7.67 -7.42 3.75
CA ALA A 57 -8.17 -8.71 3.27
C ALA A 57 -7.50 -9.12 1.94
N GLU A 58 -7.35 -8.19 1.01
CA GLU A 58 -6.69 -8.43 -0.27
C GLU A 58 -5.19 -8.67 -0.11
N LEU A 59 -4.51 -7.89 0.75
CA LEU A 59 -3.11 -8.09 1.08
C LEU A 59 -2.88 -9.48 1.70
N GLU A 60 -3.68 -9.87 2.69
CA GLU A 60 -3.59 -11.20 3.30
C GLU A 60 -3.85 -12.32 2.28
N ALA A 61 -4.82 -12.15 1.39
CA ALA A 61 -5.09 -13.11 0.32
C ALA A 61 -3.92 -13.24 -0.65
N MET A 62 -3.29 -12.13 -1.04
CA MET A 62 -2.11 -12.12 -1.91
C MET A 62 -0.95 -12.88 -1.26
N LEU A 63 -0.64 -12.58 0.00
CA LEU A 63 0.45 -13.23 0.74
C LEU A 63 0.24 -14.74 0.82
N LYS A 64 -0.97 -15.18 1.21
CA LYS A 64 -1.30 -16.60 1.30
C LYS A 64 -1.22 -17.30 -0.05
N TRP A 65 -1.68 -16.63 -1.10
CA TRP A 65 -1.63 -17.20 -2.45
C TRP A 65 -0.20 -17.35 -2.96
N LEU A 66 0.68 -16.41 -2.60
CA LEU A 66 2.06 -16.35 -3.09
C LEU A 66 3.09 -17.00 -2.15
N ASP A 67 2.68 -17.44 -0.96
CA ASP A 67 3.58 -18.07 0.01
C ASP A 67 4.39 -19.27 -0.52
N PRO A 68 3.86 -20.15 -1.39
CA PRO A 68 4.64 -21.27 -1.93
C PRO A 68 5.77 -20.86 -2.90
N PHE A 69 5.83 -19.59 -3.32
CA PHE A 69 6.81 -19.11 -4.30
C PHE A 69 8.01 -18.48 -3.58
N ALA A 70 9.16 -19.14 -3.69
CA ALA A 70 10.43 -18.68 -3.11
C ALA A 70 11.09 -17.57 -3.95
N SER A 71 10.68 -17.39 -5.21
CA SER A 71 11.13 -16.28 -6.05
C SER A 71 10.69 -14.93 -5.51
N VAL A 72 9.58 -14.87 -4.76
CA VAL A 72 9.14 -13.65 -4.09
C VAL A 72 9.97 -13.44 -2.85
N VAL A 73 10.81 -12.42 -2.88
CA VAL A 73 11.77 -12.11 -1.82
C VAL A 73 11.48 -10.80 -1.10
N VAL A 74 10.67 -9.93 -1.71
CA VAL A 74 10.25 -8.65 -1.14
C VAL A 74 8.77 -8.40 -1.40
N TRP A 75 8.07 -7.95 -0.37
CA TRP A 75 6.73 -7.37 -0.46
C TRP A 75 6.84 -5.85 -0.53
N VAL A 76 6.28 -5.23 -1.57
CA VAL A 76 6.13 -3.78 -1.67
C VAL A 76 4.70 -3.44 -1.26
N LEU A 77 4.54 -2.62 -0.22
CA LEU A 77 3.21 -2.26 0.31
C LEU A 77 2.59 -1.08 -0.45
N PHE A 78 3.38 -0.03 -0.67
CA PHE A 78 2.93 1.19 -1.30
C PHE A 78 3.97 1.67 -2.29
N ASN A 79 3.51 2.05 -3.48
CA ASN A 79 4.35 2.64 -4.51
C ASN A 79 3.98 4.10 -4.72
N GLU A 80 4.95 5.02 -4.69
CA GLU A 80 4.82 6.46 -4.93
C GLU A 80 3.69 7.14 -4.12
N GLY A 81 3.41 6.65 -2.91
CA GLY A 81 2.34 7.17 -2.06
C GLY A 81 0.92 6.80 -2.52
N TRP A 82 0.77 5.94 -3.52
CA TRP A 82 -0.53 5.53 -4.06
C TRP A 82 -1.33 4.78 -3.02
N GLY A 83 -2.37 5.47 -2.54
CA GLY A 83 -3.16 5.04 -1.40
C GLY A 83 -2.28 4.53 -0.27
N GLN A 84 -1.27 5.29 0.14
CA GLN A 84 -0.49 4.97 1.33
C GLN A 84 -1.28 5.37 2.58
N SER A 85 -1.49 4.43 3.51
CA SER A 85 -2.15 4.70 4.79
C SER A 85 -1.72 3.73 5.88
N GLU A 86 -1.57 4.21 7.11
CA GLU A 86 -1.23 3.40 8.28
C GLU A 86 0.04 2.57 8.02
N THR A 87 1.03 3.14 7.34
CA THR A 87 2.17 2.38 6.79
C THR A 87 2.88 1.59 7.87
N ARG A 88 3.23 2.25 8.97
CA ARG A 88 3.90 1.60 10.11
C ARG A 88 3.11 0.43 10.67
N ALA A 89 1.81 0.62 10.93
CA ALA A 89 0.97 -0.43 11.49
C ALA A 89 0.79 -1.61 10.51
N THR A 90 0.74 -1.31 9.21
CA THR A 90 0.65 -2.32 8.16
C THR A 90 1.96 -3.11 8.04
N VAL A 91 3.11 -2.46 8.13
CA VAL A 91 4.44 -3.11 8.16
C VAL A 91 4.58 -4.02 9.38
N GLU A 92 4.23 -3.53 10.57
CA GLU A 92 4.28 -4.31 11.81
C GLU A 92 3.40 -5.57 11.70
N TRP A 93 2.16 -5.41 11.21
CA TRP A 93 1.25 -6.53 10.96
C TRP A 93 1.75 -7.52 9.90
N LEU A 94 2.31 -7.02 8.80
CA LEU A 94 2.86 -7.87 7.74
C LEU A 94 4.05 -8.70 8.24
N ARG A 95 4.91 -8.14 9.09
CA ARG A 95 6.03 -8.86 9.71
C ARG A 95 5.58 -10.01 10.61
N GLU A 96 4.42 -9.87 11.25
CA GLU A 96 3.84 -10.94 12.07
C GLU A 96 3.31 -12.08 11.20
N LEU A 97 2.76 -11.76 10.03
CA LEU A 97 2.22 -12.75 9.08
C LEU A 97 3.30 -13.49 8.29
N ASP A 98 4.31 -12.76 7.81
CA ASP A 98 5.44 -13.32 7.07
C ASP A 98 6.76 -12.71 7.56
N PRO A 99 7.44 -13.37 8.52
CA PRO A 99 8.74 -12.91 9.02
C PRO A 99 9.90 -13.30 8.10
N THR A 100 9.66 -14.00 6.98
CA THR A 100 10.71 -14.61 6.16
C THR A 100 11.14 -13.77 4.97
N ARG A 101 10.27 -12.88 4.48
CA ARG A 101 10.51 -12.01 3.32
C ARG A 101 10.74 -10.57 3.74
N LEU A 102 11.48 -9.83 2.92
CA LEU A 102 11.72 -8.40 3.16
C LEU A 102 10.45 -7.60 2.87
N ILE A 103 10.34 -6.42 3.49
CA ILE A 103 9.22 -5.51 3.28
C ILE A 103 9.78 -4.16 2.87
N ASP A 104 9.38 -3.72 1.68
CA ASP A 104 9.52 -2.34 1.22
C ASP A 104 8.21 -1.60 1.54
N ALA A 105 8.30 -0.69 2.53
CA ALA A 105 7.12 -0.05 3.09
C ALA A 105 6.53 1.01 2.15
N ALA A 106 7.37 1.79 1.48
CA ALA A 106 6.97 2.86 0.60
C ALA A 106 8.07 3.11 -0.45
N SER A 107 7.91 2.55 -1.65
CA SER A 107 8.87 2.76 -2.73
C SER A 107 8.61 4.11 -3.43
N GLY A 108 9.65 4.91 -3.66
CA GLY A 108 9.55 6.11 -4.50
C GLY A 108 8.75 7.30 -3.93
N TRP A 109 8.45 7.32 -2.63
CA TRP A 109 7.77 8.42 -1.94
C TRP A 109 8.45 8.71 -0.59
N ASN A 110 8.36 9.96 -0.09
CA ASN A 110 9.06 10.40 1.12
C ASN A 110 8.67 9.57 2.36
N GLU A 111 9.68 9.15 3.13
CA GLU A 111 9.54 8.68 4.53
C GLU A 111 9.64 9.85 5.53
#